data_AF-D3AK17-F1
#
_entry.id   AF-D3AK17-F1
#
_cell.length_a   1.000
_cell.length_b   1.000
_cell.length_c   1.000
_cell.angle_alpha   90.00
_cell.angle_beta   90.00
_cell.angle_gamma   90.00
#
_symmetry.space_group_name_H-M   'P 1'
#
loop_
_entity.id
_entity.type
_entity.pdbx_description
1 polymer ?
#
loop_
_entity_poly.entity_id
_entity_poly.type
_entity_poly.pdbx_seq_one_letter_code
_entity_poly.pdbx_strand_id
1 'polypeptide(L)' 'MQPYTMVKDHRTNAETGNVNSVLDGALDLFIYAYLRWISTGAKANDSTGPE' A
#
# COMPACT_ATOMS: atom_id res chain seq x y z
N MET A 1 -14.58 -18.70 -9.18
CA MET A 1 -13.64 -17.56 -9.29
C MET A 1 -14.26 -16.41 -8.54
N GLN A 2 -13.68 -16.01 -7.41
CA GLN A 2 -14.19 -14.90 -6.61
C GLN A 2 -13.78 -13.59 -7.31
N PRO A 3 -14.72 -12.67 -7.58
CA PRO A 3 -14.42 -11.41 -8.23
C PRO A 3 -13.69 -10.50 -7.24
N TYR A 4 -12.64 -9.82 -7.73
CA TYR A 4 -11.78 -8.89 -6.98
C TYR A 4 -10.81 -9.55 -6.00
N THR A 5 -9.77 -10.17 -6.56
CA THR A 5 -8.54 -10.42 -5.82
C THR A 5 -7.59 -9.24 -6.08
N MET A 6 -7.69 -8.19 -5.26
CA MET A 6 -6.74 -7.08 -5.25
C MET A 6 -6.35 -6.76 -3.81
N VAL A 7 -5.05 -6.60 -3.55
CA VAL A 7 -4.56 -6.09 -2.28
C VAL A 7 -4.24 -4.62 -2.45
N LYS A 8 -4.77 -3.78 -1.56
CA LYS A 8 -4.51 -2.34 -1.52
C LYS A 8 -4.05 -1.93 -0.11
N ASP A 9 -2.92 -1.25 -0.02
CA ASP A 9 -2.47 -0.60 1.21
C ASP A 9 -2.93 0.86 1.21
N HIS A 10 -3.87 1.18 2.10
CA HIS A 10 -4.48 2.51 2.21
C HIS A 10 -3.53 3.57 2.77
N ARG A 11 -2.42 3.18 3.40
CA ARG A 11 -1.45 4.13 3.98
C ARG A 11 -0.51 4.68 2.92
N THR A 12 -0.17 3.84 1.95
CA THR A 12 0.89 4.08 0.96
C THR A 12 0.36 4.18 -0.47
N ASN A 13 -0.93 3.89 -0.68
CA ASN A 13 -1.56 3.72 -2.00
C ASN A 13 -0.90 2.62 -2.88
N ALA A 14 -0.10 1.72 -2.29
CA ALA A 14 0.44 0.58 -3.01
C ALA A 14 -0.65 -0.47 -3.24
N GLU A 15 -0.77 -0.97 -4.47
CA GLU A 15 -1.77 -1.98 -4.85
C GLU A 15 -1.20 -3.05 -5.79
N THR A 16 -1.75 -4.26 -5.70
CA THR A 16 -1.41 -5.37 -6.59
C THR A 16 -2.61 -6.26 -6.84
N GLY A 17 -2.76 -6.71 -8.10
CA GLY A 17 -3.77 -7.70 -8.49
C GLY A 17 -3.35 -9.15 -8.25
N ASN A 18 -2.09 -9.41 -7.91
CA ASN A 18 -1.61 -10.77 -7.65
C ASN A 18 -1.68 -11.10 -6.15
N VAL A 19 -2.90 -11.36 -5.67
CA VAL A 19 -3.15 -11.65 -4.25
C VAL A 19 -2.46 -12.92 -3.78
N ASN A 20 -2.41 -13.96 -4.62
CA ASN A 20 -1.80 -15.23 -4.25
C ASN A 20 -0.32 -15.04 -3.89
N SER A 21 0.44 -14.31 -4.70
CA SER A 21 1.85 -14.03 -4.37
C SER A 21 2.02 -13.23 -3.08
N VAL A 22 1.08 -12.34 -2.74
CA VAL A 22 1.11 -11.61 -1.46
C VAL A 22 0.87 -12.56 -0.29
N LEU A 23 -0.10 -13.47 -0.42
CA LEU A 23 -0.38 -14.50 0.59
C LEU A 23 0.77 -15.50 0.72
N ASP A 24 1.52 -15.74 -0.36
CA ASP A 24 2.72 -16.56 -0.40
C ASP A 24 3.98 -15.84 0.13
N GLY A 25 3.85 -14.57 0.54
CA GLY A 25 4.91 -13.81 1.22
C GLY A 25 5.67 -12.79 0.37
N ALA A 26 5.25 -12.51 -0.86
CA ALA A 26 5.83 -11.45 -1.69
C ALA A 26 5.40 -10.05 -1.22
N LEU A 27 5.90 -9.63 -0.04
CA LEU A 27 5.54 -8.40 0.65
C LEU A 27 6.48 -7.22 0.36
N ASP A 28 7.56 -7.43 -0.39
CA ASP A 28 8.60 -6.43 -0.66
C ASP A 28 8.05 -5.11 -1.19
N LEU A 29 7.04 -5.18 -2.07
CA LEU A 29 6.34 -4.00 -2.61
C LEU A 29 5.76 -3.12 -1.48
N PHE A 30 5.06 -3.74 -0.53
CA PHE A 30 4.41 -3.05 0.58
C PHE A 30 5.40 -2.55 1.62
N ILE A 31 6.45 -3.34 1.89
CA ILE A 31 7.52 -2.95 2.82
C ILE A 31 8.25 -1.73 2.28
N TYR A 32 8.68 -1.76 1.01
CA TYR A 32 9.35 -0.62 0.38
C TYR A 32 8.45 0.61 0.31
N ALA A 33 7.18 0.44 -0.05
CA ALA A 33 6.22 1.54 -0.07
C ALA A 33 6.05 2.18 1.31
N TYR A 34 5.99 1.38 2.38
CA TYR A 34 5.89 1.88 3.75
C TYR A 34 7.16 2.60 4.20
N LEU A 35 8.34 2.01 3.95
CA LEU A 35 9.62 2.63 4.26
C LEU A 35 9.82 3.95 3.52
N ARG A 36 9.41 4.00 2.24
CA ARG A 36 9.41 5.24 1.47
C ARG A 36 8.48 6.27 2.10
N TRP A 37 7.24 5.88 2.42
CA TRP A 37 6.24 6.76 3.02
C TRP A 37 6.69 7.40 4.33
N ILE A 38 7.34 6.63 5.22
CA ILE A 38 7.93 7.18 6.46
C ILE A 38 9.16 8.05 6.18
N SER A 39 10.02 7.65 5.23
CA SER A 39 11.29 8.34 4.96
C SER A 39 11.11 9.68 4.24
N THR A 40 10.13 9.77 3.33
CA THR A 40 9.85 11.00 2.58
C THR A 40 9.00 11.98 3.37
N GLY A 41 8.64 11.66 4.63
CA GLY A 41 7.77 12.50 5.43
C GLY A 41 6.42 12.72 4.78
N ALA A 42 5.89 11.77 4.00
CA ALA A 42 4.58 11.93 3.32
C ALA A 42 3.38 12.06 4.28
N LYS A 43 3.64 11.96 5.59
CA LYS A 43 2.75 12.43 6.66
C LYS A 43 2.63 13.98 6.73
N ALA A 44 3.51 14.73 6.07
CA ALA A 44 3.64 16.19 6.19
C ALA A 44 3.11 16.97 4.98
N ASN A 45 2.68 16.30 3.90
CA ASN A 45 2.17 16.95 2.70
C ASN A 45 0.71 16.61 2.35
N ASP A 46 0.02 15.81 3.18
CA ASP A 46 -1.42 15.65 3.07
C ASP A 46 -2.12 16.82 3.78
N SER A 47 -2.14 17.97 3.09
CA SER A 47 -2.92 19.14 3.45
C SER A 47 -4.41 18.86 3.19
N THR A 48 -5.02 17.95 3.94
CA THR A 48 -6.47 17.84 4.05
C THR A 48 -6.88 18.24 5.46
N GLY A 49 -7.18 19.54 5.59
CA GLY A 49 -7.95 20.11 6.69
C GLY A 49 -9.41 19.63 6.65
N PRO A 50 -10.23 20.08 7.62
CA PRO A 50 -11.28 19.30 8.26
C PRO A 50 -12.53 19.12 7.39
N GLU A 51 -13.12 17.94 7.46
CA GLU A 51 -14.59 17.78 7.44
C GLU A 51 -15.07 17.41 8.84
#